data_AF-A0A2G9ZED9-F1
#
_entry.id   AF-A0A2G9ZED9-F1
#
_cell.length_a   1.000
_cell.length_b   1.000
_cell.length_c   1.000
_cell.angle_alpha   90.00
_cell.angle_beta   90.00
_cell.angle_gamma   90.00
#
_symmetry.space_group_name_H-M   'P 1'
#
loop_
_entity.id
_entity.type
_entity.pdbx_description
1 polymer ?
#
loop_
_entity_poly.entity_id
_entity_poly.type
_entity_poly.pdbx_seq_one_letter_code
_entity_poly.pdbx_strand_id
1 'polypeptide(L)'
;MGVLVWSKDIEEAKVLSFHPSKNITLSGGYTANFAIRELKKIDFSKRFDLDEKKFRNGEVLQLYTKSHSFVLYDKINDLKKPKSRAIDKNRTPQQMDLFEYIQKENKRLEVLRLETRLSSKRKMNEQLEKLGYAPNPPFKEIFKQELCKKIINQYWNDFFSDNQFIFNINSNPQDILQLILRRYPKIKIIKAINIVGLYSLCRDEEGMRGFRKTIDSHKPKSNWDTVKKYIKMLDDEIFANPTWGFIPEIKQQLGSFESFKVDKIAKKSFDM
;
A
#
# COMPACT_ATOMS: atom_id res chain seq x y z
N MET A 1 18.47 28.43 -27.31
CA MET A 1 18.25 27.35 -28.29
C MET A 1 16.93 26.68 -27.97
N GLY A 2 15.94 26.77 -28.87
CA GLY A 2 14.72 25.96 -28.77
C GLY A 2 14.94 24.60 -29.43
N VAL A 3 14.29 23.56 -28.92
CA VAL A 3 14.22 22.24 -29.57
C VAL A 3 12.82 22.13 -30.17
N LEU A 4 12.73 21.91 -31.49
CA LEU A 4 11.47 21.58 -32.14
C LEU A 4 11.12 20.12 -31.80
N VAL A 5 9.94 19.90 -31.22
CA VAL A 5 9.45 18.59 -30.82
C VAL A 5 8.10 18.35 -31.48
N TRP A 6 8.00 17.27 -32.24
CA TRP A 6 6.75 16.83 -32.87
C TRP A 6 6.07 15.76 -32.02
N SER A 7 4.76 15.54 -32.22
CA SER A 7 4.02 14.50 -31.49
C SER A 7 4.65 13.12 -31.62
N LYS A 8 5.17 12.79 -32.82
CA LYS A 8 5.87 11.52 -33.08
C LYS A 8 7.12 11.35 -32.21
N ASP A 9 7.86 12.43 -31.98
CA ASP A 9 9.06 12.40 -31.11
C ASP A 9 8.69 12.07 -29.66
N ILE A 10 7.52 12.54 -29.20
CA ILE A 10 7.00 12.25 -27.86
C ILE A 10 6.50 10.80 -27.80
N GLU A 11 5.75 10.35 -28.80
CA GLU A 11 5.20 8.99 -28.86
C GLU A 11 6.29 7.91 -28.82
N GLU A 12 7.39 8.14 -29.53
CA GLU A 12 8.55 7.25 -29.63
C GLU A 12 9.60 7.51 -28.54
N ALA A 13 9.37 8.49 -27.66
CA ALA A 13 10.31 8.86 -26.63
C ALA A 13 10.62 7.70 -25.68
N LYS A 14 11.88 7.60 -25.29
CA LYS A 14 12.35 6.62 -24.30
C LYS A 14 11.81 6.99 -22.93
N VAL A 15 11.12 6.06 -22.29
CA VAL A 15 10.64 6.23 -20.92
C VAL A 15 11.78 5.95 -19.94
N LEU A 16 12.08 6.93 -19.08
CA LEU A 16 13.15 6.82 -18.07
C LEU A 16 12.64 6.34 -16.72
N SER A 17 11.44 6.77 -16.35
CA SER A 17 10.75 6.39 -15.11
C SER A 17 9.27 6.24 -15.37
N PHE A 18 8.62 5.41 -14.56
CA PHE A 18 7.19 5.14 -14.67
C PHE A 18 6.59 4.95 -13.29
N HIS A 19 5.51 5.68 -13.02
CA HIS A 19 4.91 5.75 -11.67
C HIS A 19 3.41 5.44 -11.72
N PRO A 20 3.01 4.19 -12.01
CA PRO A 20 1.60 3.82 -11.95
C PRO A 20 1.06 4.04 -10.55
N SER A 21 -0.21 4.45 -10.48
CA SER A 21 -0.87 4.73 -9.20
C SER A 21 -2.36 4.52 -9.29
N LYS A 22 -2.99 4.36 -8.13
CA LYS A 22 -4.43 4.21 -7.96
C LYS A 22 -4.86 4.97 -6.71
N ASN A 23 -5.92 5.76 -6.85
CA ASN A 23 -6.64 6.34 -5.72
C ASN A 23 -7.68 5.31 -5.26
N ILE A 24 -7.72 5.04 -3.96
CA ILE A 24 -8.71 4.18 -3.29
C ILE A 24 -9.55 5.07 -2.38
N THR A 25 -10.86 5.10 -2.61
CA THR A 25 -11.79 5.75 -1.68
C THR A 25 -12.00 4.84 -0.48
N LEU A 26 -11.94 5.39 0.73
CA LEU A 26 -12.23 4.64 1.94
C LEU A 26 -13.62 5.01 2.45
N SER A 27 -14.42 3.99 2.77
CA SER A 27 -15.77 4.14 3.31
C SER A 27 -15.85 3.58 4.74
N GLY A 28 -17.05 3.53 5.33
CA GLY A 28 -17.26 2.95 6.66
C GLY A 28 -16.59 3.71 7.83
N GLY A 29 -16.21 4.99 7.62
CA GLY A 29 -15.58 5.83 8.63
C GLY A 29 -14.08 5.58 8.82
N TYR A 30 -13.45 4.73 8.00
CA TYR A 30 -12.00 4.55 8.01
C TYR A 30 -11.30 5.78 7.43
N THR A 31 -10.23 6.21 8.09
CA THR A 31 -9.34 7.28 7.58
C THR A 31 -8.15 6.68 6.86
N ALA A 32 -7.59 7.42 5.90
CA ALA A 32 -6.37 7.00 5.20
C ALA A 32 -5.20 6.81 6.18
N ASN A 33 -5.10 7.65 7.21
CA ASN A 33 -4.09 7.50 8.27
C ASN A 33 -4.28 6.20 9.05
N PHE A 34 -5.52 5.83 9.41
CA PHE A 34 -5.79 4.56 10.09
C PHE A 34 -5.37 3.36 9.22
N ALA A 35 -5.76 3.37 7.95
CA ALA A 35 -5.38 2.31 7.01
C ALA A 35 -3.84 2.20 6.89
N ILE A 36 -3.14 3.32 6.75
CA ILE A 36 -1.67 3.36 6.69
C ILE A 36 -1.04 2.79 7.96
N ARG A 37 -1.57 3.14 9.13
CA ARG A 37 -1.09 2.66 10.43
C ARG A 37 -1.27 1.16 10.63
N GLU A 38 -2.31 0.57 10.06
CA GLU A 38 -2.48 -0.88 10.09
C GLU A 38 -1.62 -1.57 9.01
N LEU A 39 -1.52 -0.99 7.81
CA LEU A 39 -0.70 -1.52 6.71
C LEU A 39 0.80 -1.52 7.03
N LYS A 40 1.31 -0.60 7.85
CA LYS A 40 2.74 -0.59 8.22
C LYS A 40 3.17 -1.78 9.10
N LYS A 41 2.23 -2.53 9.69
CA LYS A 41 2.54 -3.61 10.64
C LYS A 41 3.07 -4.89 9.97
N ILE A 42 3.04 -4.97 8.63
CA ILE A 42 3.53 -6.11 7.85
C ILE A 42 5.02 -6.41 8.11
N ASP A 43 5.40 -7.68 7.98
CA ASP A 43 6.80 -8.06 7.80
C ASP A 43 7.18 -7.88 6.32
N PHE A 44 8.34 -7.30 6.07
CA PHE A 44 8.90 -7.17 4.73
C PHE A 44 10.40 -7.41 4.78
N SER A 45 10.98 -7.68 3.60
CA SER A 45 12.41 -7.97 3.49
C SER A 45 13.26 -6.80 4.00
N LYS A 46 14.35 -7.11 4.72
CA LYS A 46 15.40 -6.14 5.12
C LYS A 46 16.03 -5.40 3.92
N ARG A 47 15.77 -5.85 2.68
CA ARG A 47 16.20 -5.17 1.45
C ARG A 47 15.42 -3.90 1.14
N PHE A 48 14.26 -3.70 1.76
CA PHE A 48 13.50 -2.47 1.67
C PHE A 48 13.75 -1.63 2.92
N ASP A 49 14.06 -0.36 2.69
CA ASP A 49 14.04 0.64 3.73
C ASP A 49 12.60 1.09 3.93
N LEU A 50 12.14 1.12 5.17
CA LEU A 50 10.88 1.76 5.53
C LEU A 50 11.18 3.21 5.87
N ASP A 51 10.85 4.11 4.96
CA ASP A 51 10.87 5.55 5.21
C ASP A 51 9.46 5.96 5.66
N GLU A 52 9.33 6.28 6.94
CA GLU A 52 8.11 6.84 7.49
C GLU A 52 8.30 8.34 7.67
N LYS A 53 7.51 9.13 6.95
CA LYS A 53 7.45 10.57 7.18
C LYS A 53 6.17 10.88 7.93
N LYS A 54 6.29 10.95 9.26
CA LYS A 54 5.24 11.49 10.13
C LYS A 54 5.19 12.99 9.94
N PHE A 55 4.18 13.47 9.23
CA PHE A 55 3.87 14.90 9.22
C PHE A 55 2.84 15.19 10.31
N ARG A 56 2.86 16.40 10.89
CA ARG A 56 1.83 16.86 11.84
C ARG A 56 0.39 16.60 11.38
N ASN A 57 0.17 16.51 10.06
CA ASN A 57 -1.15 16.39 9.46
C ASN A 57 -1.40 15.07 8.72
N GLY A 58 -0.50 14.09 8.71
CA GLY A 58 -0.76 12.79 8.08
C GLY A 58 0.46 11.90 7.90
N GLU A 59 0.22 10.60 7.76
CA GLU A 59 1.26 9.58 7.62
C GLU A 59 1.49 9.21 6.15
N VAL A 60 2.74 8.89 5.83
CA VAL A 60 3.15 8.37 4.53
C VAL A 60 3.95 7.12 4.80
N LEU A 61 3.51 6.02 4.19
CA LEU A 61 4.20 4.75 4.24
C LEU A 61 4.95 4.57 2.92
N GLN A 62 6.28 4.55 2.99
CA GLN A 62 7.11 4.34 1.82
C GLN A 62 8.02 3.13 2.02
N LEU A 63 7.77 2.08 1.22
CA LEU A 63 8.62 0.91 1.08
C LEU A 63 9.64 1.20 -0.01
N TYR A 64 10.85 1.59 0.39
CA TYR A 64 11.85 2.20 -0.49
C TYR A 64 13.02 1.27 -0.81
N THR A 65 13.45 1.35 -2.06
CA THR A 65 14.82 1.03 -2.49
C THR A 65 15.31 2.14 -3.41
N LYS A 66 16.61 2.22 -3.65
CA LYS A 66 17.17 3.16 -4.64
C LYS A 66 16.55 3.01 -6.05
N SER A 67 16.13 1.81 -6.41
CA SER A 67 15.67 1.48 -7.76
C SER A 67 14.17 1.69 -7.98
N HIS A 68 13.38 1.57 -6.91
CA HIS A 68 11.93 1.71 -6.92
C HIS A 68 11.37 1.85 -5.49
N SER A 69 10.13 2.34 -5.37
CA SER A 69 9.39 2.34 -4.11
C SER A 69 7.91 2.05 -4.27
N PHE A 70 7.27 1.54 -3.21
CA PHE A 70 5.81 1.48 -3.10
C PHE A 70 5.38 2.46 -2.01
N VAL A 71 4.54 3.43 -2.39
CA VAL A 71 4.18 4.57 -1.55
C VAL A 71 2.68 4.59 -1.33
N LEU A 72 2.28 4.65 -0.07
CA LEU A 72 0.89 4.78 0.37
C LEU A 72 0.75 6.08 1.17
N TYR A 73 -0.21 6.92 0.80
CA TYR A 73 -0.44 8.18 1.49
C TYR A 73 -1.88 8.67 1.36
N ASP A 74 -2.30 9.48 2.33
CA ASP A 74 -3.55 10.23 2.27
C ASP A 74 -3.47 11.31 1.17
N LYS A 75 -4.21 11.11 0.08
CA LYS A 75 -4.18 11.99 -1.08
C LYS A 75 -4.84 13.33 -0.81
N ILE A 76 -5.96 13.35 -0.08
CA ILE A 76 -6.71 14.58 0.20
C ILE A 76 -5.88 15.47 1.11
N ASN A 77 -5.29 14.90 2.15
CA ASN A 77 -4.42 15.66 3.03
C ASN A 77 -3.10 16.05 2.37
N ASP A 78 -2.52 15.21 1.49
CA ASP A 78 -1.33 15.61 0.75
C ASP A 78 -1.58 16.85 -0.10
N LEU A 79 -2.73 16.96 -0.76
CA LEU A 79 -3.12 18.12 -1.56
C LEU A 79 -3.22 19.42 -0.74
N LYS A 80 -3.53 19.36 0.56
CA LYS A 80 -3.51 20.52 1.48
C LYS A 80 -2.10 21.09 1.69
N LYS A 81 -1.06 20.27 1.54
CA LYS A 81 0.33 20.67 1.81
C LYS A 81 0.84 21.60 0.71
N PRO A 82 1.77 22.53 1.02
CA PRO A 82 2.47 23.27 -0.03
C PRO A 82 3.31 22.32 -0.90
N LYS A 83 3.53 22.66 -2.17
CA LYS A 83 4.26 21.83 -3.15
C LYS A 83 5.63 21.35 -2.64
N SER A 84 6.36 22.18 -1.89
CA SER A 84 7.65 21.82 -1.29
C SER A 84 7.57 20.66 -0.29
N ARG A 85 6.43 20.50 0.42
CA ARG A 85 6.21 19.47 1.44
C ARG A 85 5.32 18.30 0.99
N ALA A 86 4.67 18.44 -0.18
CA ALA A 86 3.84 17.41 -0.79
C ALA A 86 4.63 16.15 -1.15
N ILE A 87 3.99 14.98 -1.07
CA ILE A 87 4.49 13.75 -1.68
C ILE A 87 4.26 13.77 -3.19
N ASP A 88 3.08 14.25 -3.63
CA ASP A 88 2.83 14.52 -5.04
C ASP A 88 3.34 15.91 -5.43
N LYS A 89 4.44 15.94 -6.16
CA LYS A 89 5.06 17.17 -6.68
C LYS A 89 4.41 17.65 -7.97
N ASN A 90 3.72 16.79 -8.71
CA ASN A 90 3.22 17.05 -10.06
C ASN A 90 1.71 17.26 -10.03
N ARG A 91 1.30 18.35 -9.37
CA ARG A 91 -0.11 18.74 -9.26
C ARG A 91 -0.53 19.50 -10.51
N THR A 92 -1.58 19.04 -11.15
CA THR A 92 -2.21 19.71 -12.28
C THR A 92 -3.29 20.70 -11.80
N PRO A 93 -3.60 21.76 -12.56
CA PRO A 93 -4.71 22.67 -12.23
C PRO A 93 -6.04 21.93 -12.03
N GLN A 94 -6.35 20.97 -12.90
CA GLN A 94 -7.59 20.17 -12.80
C GLN A 94 -7.69 19.40 -11.47
N GLN A 95 -6.55 18.93 -10.93
CA GLN A 95 -6.53 18.27 -9.62
C GLN A 95 -6.78 19.26 -8.47
N MET A 96 -6.33 20.50 -8.60
CA MET A 96 -6.57 21.53 -7.59
C MET A 96 -8.04 21.97 -7.61
N ASP A 97 -8.64 22.14 -8.78
CA ASP A 97 -10.07 22.45 -8.91
C ASP A 97 -10.95 21.35 -8.31
N LEU A 98 -10.64 20.08 -8.62
CA LEU A 98 -11.31 18.92 -8.03
C LEU A 98 -11.16 18.90 -6.51
N PHE A 99 -9.99 19.26 -6.00
CA PHE A 99 -9.73 19.29 -4.58
C PHE A 99 -10.49 20.40 -3.84
N GLU A 100 -10.56 21.61 -4.41
CA GLU A 100 -11.39 22.68 -3.87
C GLU A 100 -12.87 22.29 -3.82
N TYR A 101 -13.34 21.60 -4.87
CA TYR A 101 -14.69 21.04 -4.90
C TYR A 101 -14.91 20.03 -3.77
N ILE A 102 -14.01 19.06 -3.60
CA ILE A 102 -14.08 18.05 -2.53
C ILE A 102 -14.12 18.72 -1.15
N GLN A 103 -13.31 19.75 -0.91
CA GLN A 103 -13.31 20.45 0.37
C GLN A 103 -14.63 21.16 0.69
N LYS A 104 -15.34 21.64 -0.33
CA LYS A 104 -16.64 22.31 -0.17
C LYS A 104 -17.76 21.29 0.05
N GLU A 105 -17.80 20.26 -0.79
CA GLU A 105 -18.97 19.39 -0.93
C GLU A 105 -18.86 18.06 -0.19
N ASN A 106 -17.65 17.55 0.05
CA ASN A 106 -17.44 16.25 0.69
C ASN A 106 -16.22 16.23 1.62
N LYS A 107 -16.35 16.94 2.75
CA LYS A 107 -15.28 17.08 3.77
C LYS A 107 -14.85 15.77 4.42
N ARG A 108 -15.65 14.70 4.30
CA ARG A 108 -15.39 13.38 4.89
C ARG A 108 -14.79 12.39 3.89
N LEU A 109 -14.51 12.82 2.67
CA LEU A 109 -13.89 11.97 1.68
C LEU A 109 -12.47 11.61 2.10
N GLU A 110 -12.23 10.31 2.28
CA GLU A 110 -10.92 9.74 2.58
C GLU A 110 -10.41 9.02 1.33
N VAL A 111 -9.22 9.41 0.86
CA VAL A 111 -8.60 8.81 -0.33
C VAL A 111 -7.18 8.36 -0.01
N LEU A 112 -6.99 7.05 -0.01
CA LEU A 112 -5.68 6.43 0.09
C LEU A 112 -5.11 6.25 -1.32
N ARG A 113 -3.94 6.85 -1.60
CA ARG A 113 -3.25 6.65 -2.88
C ARG A 113 -2.17 5.61 -2.75
N LEU A 114 -2.20 4.63 -3.65
CA LEU A 114 -1.18 3.62 -3.85
C LEU A 114 -0.36 4.02 -5.08
N GLU A 115 0.95 4.13 -4.96
CA GLU A 115 1.84 4.55 -6.03
C GLU A 115 3.08 3.67 -6.07
N THR A 116 3.32 3.02 -7.21
CA THR A 116 4.58 2.29 -7.45
C THR A 116 5.51 3.17 -8.24
N ARG A 117 6.62 3.60 -7.65
CA ARG A 117 7.60 4.46 -8.31
C ARG A 117 8.74 3.65 -8.89
N LEU A 118 8.73 3.38 -10.19
CA LEU A 118 9.84 2.78 -10.91
C LEU A 118 10.79 3.88 -11.38
N SER A 119 11.75 4.25 -10.54
CA SER A 119 12.66 5.38 -10.75
C SER A 119 13.89 5.05 -11.60
N SER A 120 14.19 3.76 -11.78
CA SER A 120 15.31 3.31 -12.59
C SER A 120 14.84 2.50 -13.79
N LYS A 121 15.39 2.82 -14.96
CA LYS A 121 15.07 2.15 -16.22
C LYS A 121 15.30 0.63 -16.16
N ARG A 122 16.39 0.19 -15.50
CA ARG A 122 16.67 -1.24 -15.28
C ARG A 122 15.52 -1.91 -14.52
N LYS A 123 15.09 -1.31 -13.39
CA LYS A 123 14.03 -1.90 -12.58
C LYS A 123 12.67 -1.88 -13.28
N MET A 124 12.40 -0.81 -14.04
CA MET A 124 11.21 -0.74 -14.88
C MET A 124 11.18 -1.90 -15.88
N ASN A 125 12.25 -2.10 -16.66
CA ASN A 125 12.35 -3.23 -17.59
C ASN A 125 12.21 -4.58 -16.88
N GLU A 126 12.89 -4.78 -15.74
CA GLU A 126 12.74 -5.99 -14.94
C GLU A 126 11.28 -6.25 -14.52
N GLN A 127 10.49 -5.20 -14.19
CA GLN A 127 9.07 -5.37 -13.85
C GLN A 127 8.21 -5.63 -15.09
N LEU A 128 8.49 -4.96 -16.20
CA LEU A 128 7.76 -5.16 -17.46
C LEU A 128 7.94 -6.61 -17.96
N GLU A 129 9.17 -7.10 -18.00
CA GLU A 129 9.49 -8.46 -18.43
C GLU A 129 8.81 -9.51 -17.54
N LYS A 130 8.81 -9.32 -16.21
CA LYS A 130 8.09 -10.19 -15.27
C LYS A 130 6.59 -10.27 -15.54
N LEU A 131 6.01 -9.19 -16.06
CA LEU A 131 4.59 -9.10 -16.40
C LEU A 131 4.29 -9.51 -17.86
N GLY A 132 5.30 -9.98 -18.60
CA GLY A 132 5.20 -10.44 -19.99
C GLY A 132 5.26 -9.32 -21.03
N TYR A 133 5.77 -8.14 -20.69
CA TYR A 133 5.93 -7.01 -21.60
C TYR A 133 7.37 -6.86 -22.07
N ALA A 134 7.55 -6.31 -23.28
CA ALA A 134 8.88 -6.03 -23.82
C ALA A 134 9.60 -4.92 -23.02
N PRO A 135 10.94 -5.01 -22.86
CA PRO A 135 11.71 -3.96 -22.23
C PRO A 135 11.83 -2.72 -23.14
N ASN A 136 12.08 -1.56 -22.54
CA ASN A 136 12.22 -0.28 -23.24
C ASN A 136 10.99 0.14 -24.08
N PRO A 137 9.77 0.13 -23.51
CA PRO A 137 8.60 0.57 -24.28
C PRO A 137 8.73 2.05 -24.67
N PRO A 138 8.27 2.43 -25.87
CA PRO A 138 8.07 3.83 -26.21
C PRO A 138 6.95 4.43 -25.35
N PHE A 139 6.92 5.76 -25.24
CA PHE A 139 5.94 6.48 -24.42
C PHE A 139 4.49 6.07 -24.74
N LYS A 140 4.14 5.91 -26.02
CA LYS A 140 2.80 5.51 -26.46
C LYS A 140 2.36 4.13 -25.95
N GLU A 141 3.29 3.26 -25.58
CA GLU A 141 2.99 1.88 -25.17
C GLU A 141 2.88 1.68 -23.66
N ILE A 142 3.40 2.61 -22.85
CA ILE A 142 3.52 2.41 -21.40
C ILE A 142 2.26 2.84 -20.62
N PHE A 143 1.50 3.83 -21.09
CA PHE A 143 0.34 4.37 -20.36
C PHE A 143 -0.94 3.57 -20.64
N LYS A 144 -0.88 2.26 -20.41
CA LYS A 144 -2.03 1.35 -20.56
C LYS A 144 -2.62 1.02 -19.20
N GLN A 145 -3.94 1.14 -19.07
CA GLN A 145 -4.66 0.85 -17.82
C GLN A 145 -4.34 -0.55 -17.28
N GLU A 146 -4.35 -1.56 -18.14
CA GLU A 146 -4.04 -2.95 -17.76
C GLU A 146 -2.62 -3.11 -17.23
N LEU A 147 -1.64 -2.40 -17.79
CA LEU A 147 -0.26 -2.43 -17.31
C LEU A 147 -0.16 -1.79 -15.91
N CYS A 148 -0.76 -0.62 -15.72
CA CYS A 148 -0.83 0.05 -14.42
C CYS A 148 -1.49 -0.85 -13.36
N LYS A 149 -2.61 -1.48 -13.73
CA LYS A 149 -3.35 -2.42 -12.88
C LYS A 149 -2.50 -3.59 -12.47
N LYS A 150 -1.82 -4.26 -13.42
CA LYS A 150 -0.94 -5.40 -13.14
C LYS A 150 0.21 -5.02 -12.19
N ILE A 151 0.89 -3.90 -12.44
CA ILE A 151 2.00 -3.45 -11.59
C ILE A 151 1.50 -3.17 -10.17
N ILE A 152 0.43 -2.39 -10.00
CA ILE A 152 -0.06 -2.04 -8.66
C ILE A 152 -0.56 -3.26 -7.91
N ASN A 153 -1.28 -4.17 -8.58
CA ASN A 153 -1.73 -5.42 -7.96
C ASN A 153 -0.56 -6.32 -7.56
N GLN A 154 0.48 -6.43 -8.40
CA GLN A 154 1.66 -7.21 -8.06
C GLN A 154 2.33 -6.66 -6.79
N TYR A 155 2.56 -5.34 -6.72
CA TYR A 155 3.16 -4.71 -5.55
C TYR A 155 2.28 -4.84 -4.30
N TRP A 156 0.96 -4.66 -4.43
CA TRP A 156 0.03 -4.90 -3.34
C TRP A 156 0.15 -6.35 -2.84
N ASN A 157 0.15 -7.31 -3.77
CA ASN A 157 0.21 -8.71 -3.41
C ASN A 157 1.56 -9.09 -2.77
N ASP A 158 2.68 -8.62 -3.33
CA ASP A 158 4.03 -8.91 -2.83
C ASP A 158 4.22 -8.45 -1.37
N PHE A 159 3.48 -7.43 -0.92
CA PHE A 159 3.59 -6.88 0.44
C PHE A 159 2.45 -7.26 1.38
N PHE A 160 1.23 -7.46 0.86
CA PHE A 160 0.03 -7.54 1.68
C PHE A 160 -0.77 -8.82 1.49
N SER A 161 -0.37 -9.76 0.61
CA SER A 161 -1.08 -11.06 0.46
C SER A 161 -0.84 -11.99 1.65
N ASP A 162 0.41 -12.05 2.09
CA ASP A 162 0.82 -12.93 3.18
C ASP A 162 0.54 -12.27 4.53
N ASN A 163 0.39 -13.07 5.59
CA ASN A 163 0.17 -12.59 6.95
C ASN A 163 -1.11 -11.74 7.09
N GLN A 164 -2.22 -12.11 6.44
CA GLN A 164 -3.51 -11.39 6.54
C GLN A 164 -3.98 -11.20 8.00
N PHE A 165 -3.54 -12.07 8.92
CA PHE A 165 -3.87 -11.99 10.34
C PHE A 165 -3.52 -10.64 10.97
N ILE A 166 -2.57 -9.91 10.40
CA ILE A 166 -2.18 -8.57 10.86
C ILE A 166 -3.36 -7.61 10.81
N PHE A 167 -4.26 -7.79 9.84
CA PHE A 167 -5.41 -6.90 9.61
C PHE A 167 -6.69 -7.34 10.31
N ASN A 168 -6.63 -8.36 11.16
CA ASN A 168 -7.79 -8.86 11.90
C ASN A 168 -8.34 -7.80 12.87
N ILE A 169 -9.65 -7.70 13.05
CA ILE A 169 -10.23 -6.70 13.96
C ILE A 169 -10.02 -7.08 15.44
N ASN A 170 -9.97 -8.38 15.74
CA ASN A 170 -9.88 -8.89 17.09
C ASN A 170 -8.48 -8.67 17.68
N SER A 171 -8.38 -7.86 18.72
CA SER A 171 -7.12 -7.55 19.42
C SER A 171 -7.08 -8.00 20.87
N ASN A 172 -8.23 -8.40 21.45
CA ASN A 172 -8.31 -8.82 22.85
C ASN A 172 -7.66 -10.21 23.02
N PRO A 173 -6.61 -10.36 23.86
CA PRO A 173 -5.92 -11.63 24.04
C PRO A 173 -6.80 -12.78 24.55
N GLN A 174 -7.79 -12.49 25.41
CA GLN A 174 -8.69 -13.51 25.94
C GLN A 174 -9.66 -14.01 24.87
N ASP A 175 -10.18 -13.13 24.03
CA ASP A 175 -11.05 -13.51 22.92
C ASP A 175 -10.30 -14.37 21.89
N ILE A 176 -9.04 -14.00 21.58
CA ILE A 176 -8.17 -14.81 20.73
C ILE A 176 -7.90 -16.18 21.36
N LEU A 177 -7.64 -16.24 22.67
CA LEU A 177 -7.45 -17.53 23.36
C LEU A 177 -8.70 -18.40 23.27
N GLN A 178 -9.90 -17.84 23.50
CA GLN A 178 -11.16 -18.56 23.37
C GLN A 178 -11.37 -19.08 21.96
N LEU A 179 -11.07 -18.28 20.93
CA LEU A 179 -11.15 -18.70 19.53
C LEU A 179 -10.22 -19.88 19.24
N ILE A 180 -8.98 -19.84 19.75
CA ILE A 180 -8.00 -20.92 19.59
C ILE A 180 -8.50 -22.20 20.26
N LEU A 181 -8.94 -22.13 21.52
CA LEU A 181 -9.39 -23.30 22.27
C LEU A 181 -10.66 -23.92 21.66
N ARG A 182 -11.56 -23.10 21.12
CA ARG A 182 -12.75 -23.56 20.39
C ARG A 182 -12.39 -24.26 19.08
N ARG A 183 -11.47 -23.70 18.30
CA ARG A 183 -11.04 -24.25 16.99
C ARG A 183 -10.20 -25.52 17.17
N TYR A 184 -9.36 -25.55 18.20
CA TYR A 184 -8.36 -26.57 18.44
C TYR A 184 -8.54 -27.21 19.84
N PRO A 185 -9.61 -27.99 20.07
CA PRO A 185 -9.97 -28.48 21.41
C PRO A 185 -8.92 -29.40 22.05
N LYS A 186 -8.02 -29.99 21.26
CA LYS A 186 -6.93 -30.88 21.73
C LYS A 186 -5.59 -30.16 21.91
N ILE A 187 -5.53 -28.85 21.71
CA ILE A 187 -4.28 -28.10 21.85
C ILE A 187 -3.83 -28.07 23.32
N LYS A 188 -2.52 -28.19 23.56
CA LYS A 188 -1.97 -27.94 24.90
C LYS A 188 -2.17 -26.48 25.28
N ILE A 189 -2.66 -26.21 26.49
CA ILE A 189 -2.98 -24.84 26.98
C ILE A 189 -1.80 -23.88 26.80
N ILE A 190 -0.59 -24.28 27.20
CA ILE A 190 0.62 -23.46 27.04
C ILE A 190 0.89 -23.12 25.58
N LYS A 191 0.64 -24.04 24.65
CA LYS A 191 0.79 -23.78 23.21
C LYS A 191 -0.23 -22.75 22.72
N ALA A 192 -1.48 -22.81 23.20
CA ALA A 192 -2.49 -21.81 22.87
C ALA A 192 -2.09 -20.42 23.38
N ILE A 193 -1.62 -20.32 24.63
CA ILE A 193 -1.13 -19.06 25.23
C ILE A 193 0.06 -18.51 24.42
N ASN A 194 1.00 -19.36 24.00
CA ASN A 194 2.13 -18.94 23.17
C ASN A 194 1.68 -18.38 21.81
N ILE A 195 0.64 -18.95 21.19
CA ILE A 195 0.06 -18.45 19.94
C ILE A 195 -0.58 -17.08 20.15
N VAL A 196 -1.30 -16.87 21.26
CA VAL A 196 -1.85 -15.55 21.63
C VAL A 196 -0.73 -14.52 21.77
N GLY A 197 0.35 -14.87 22.48
CA GLY A 197 1.50 -13.99 22.62
C GLY A 197 2.13 -13.63 21.27
N LEU A 198 2.32 -14.61 20.39
CA LEU A 198 2.86 -14.39 19.05
C LEU A 198 1.95 -13.48 18.21
N TYR A 199 0.64 -13.73 18.24
CA TYR A 199 -0.35 -12.93 17.55
C TYR A 199 -0.34 -11.47 18.03
N SER A 200 -0.34 -11.25 19.35
CA SER A 200 -0.31 -9.89 19.91
C SER A 200 0.98 -9.14 19.57
N LEU A 201 2.15 -9.80 19.66
CA LEU A 201 3.44 -9.18 19.35
C LEU A 201 3.57 -8.80 17.87
N CYS A 202 2.99 -9.58 16.96
CA CYS A 202 3.04 -9.25 15.53
C CYS A 202 2.15 -8.04 15.15
N ARG A 203 1.21 -7.66 16.02
CA ARG A 203 0.11 -6.73 15.72
C ARG A 203 0.08 -5.47 16.57
N ASP A 204 1.07 -5.31 17.44
CA ASP A 204 1.24 -4.11 18.25
C ASP A 204 1.53 -2.87 17.39
N GLU A 205 1.81 -1.73 18.02
CA GLU A 205 2.05 -0.48 17.30
C GLU A 205 3.28 -0.51 16.38
N GLU A 206 4.30 -1.31 16.73
CA GLU A 206 5.53 -1.45 15.94
C GLU A 206 5.44 -2.60 14.91
N GLY A 207 4.43 -3.46 15.05
CA GLY A 207 4.13 -4.58 14.17
C GLY A 207 5.25 -5.62 14.11
N MET A 208 5.24 -6.42 13.04
CA MET A 208 6.22 -7.49 12.88
C MET A 208 7.67 -7.00 12.80
N ARG A 209 7.89 -5.76 12.31
CA ARG A 209 9.23 -5.17 12.24
C ARG A 209 9.79 -4.84 13.62
N GLY A 210 8.98 -4.22 14.47
CA GLY A 210 9.36 -3.95 15.87
C GLY A 210 9.64 -5.24 16.61
N PHE A 211 8.73 -6.21 16.48
CA PHE A 211 8.91 -7.53 17.06
C PHE A 211 10.22 -8.20 16.61
N ARG A 212 10.51 -8.19 15.30
CA ARG A 212 11.79 -8.69 14.76
C ARG A 212 12.98 -7.93 15.33
N LYS A 213 12.94 -6.60 15.37
CA LYS A 213 14.01 -5.76 15.89
C LYS A 213 14.32 -6.12 17.34
N THR A 214 13.29 -6.27 18.18
CA THR A 214 13.44 -6.67 19.58
C THR A 214 14.13 -8.03 19.72
N ILE A 215 13.75 -9.02 18.91
CA ILE A 215 14.40 -10.34 18.91
C ILE A 215 15.86 -10.24 18.43
N ASP A 216 16.09 -9.57 17.30
CA ASP A 216 17.43 -9.42 16.70
C ASP A 216 18.37 -8.64 17.64
N SER A 217 17.88 -7.64 18.38
CA SER A 217 18.68 -6.90 19.37
C SER A 217 19.10 -7.77 20.55
N HIS A 218 18.25 -8.68 21.02
CA HIS A 218 18.58 -9.58 22.11
C HIS A 218 19.50 -10.73 21.67
N LYS A 219 19.27 -11.27 20.47
CA LYS A 219 20.07 -12.36 19.92
C LYS A 219 20.40 -12.09 18.44
N PRO A 220 21.49 -11.36 18.13
CA PRO A 220 21.80 -10.88 16.77
C PRO A 220 21.96 -11.97 15.70
N LYS A 221 22.22 -13.23 16.11
CA LYS A 221 22.24 -14.41 15.23
C LYS A 221 20.90 -15.18 15.22
N SER A 222 19.79 -14.57 15.63
CA SER A 222 18.50 -15.26 15.73
C SER A 222 17.94 -15.64 14.36
N ASN A 223 17.64 -16.93 14.19
CA ASN A 223 16.31 -17.55 14.25
C ASN A 223 15.04 -16.73 13.90
N TRP A 224 15.07 -15.52 13.31
CA TRP A 224 13.84 -14.90 12.79
C TRP A 224 13.12 -15.86 11.83
N ASP A 225 13.87 -16.61 11.02
CA ASP A 225 13.32 -17.66 10.15
C ASP A 225 12.66 -18.80 10.94
N THR A 226 13.13 -19.10 12.15
CA THR A 226 12.49 -20.05 13.07
C THR A 226 11.20 -19.45 13.63
N VAL A 227 11.19 -18.18 14.04
CA VAL A 227 9.98 -17.48 14.49
C VAL A 227 8.94 -17.42 13.37
N LYS A 228 9.36 -17.17 12.13
CA LYS A 228 8.50 -17.22 10.94
C LYS A 228 7.76 -18.55 10.77
N LYS A 229 8.39 -19.69 11.11
CA LYS A 229 7.72 -21.00 11.07
C LYS A 229 6.55 -21.07 12.03
N TYR A 230 6.64 -20.43 13.20
CA TYR A 230 5.54 -20.33 14.14
C TYR A 230 4.50 -19.29 13.70
N ILE A 231 4.93 -18.18 13.10
CA ILE A 231 4.03 -17.15 12.56
C ILE A 231 3.13 -17.73 11.47
N LYS A 232 3.62 -18.67 10.64
CA LYS A 232 2.79 -19.38 9.66
C LYS A 232 1.57 -20.10 10.26
N MET A 233 1.59 -20.43 11.55
CA MET A 233 0.40 -20.97 12.21
C MET A 233 -0.75 -19.95 12.31
N LEU A 234 -0.43 -18.66 12.19
CA LEU A 234 -1.39 -17.56 12.18
C LEU A 234 -2.00 -17.31 10.79
N ASP A 235 -1.61 -18.06 9.76
CA ASP A 235 -2.25 -17.96 8.45
C ASP A 235 -3.62 -18.69 8.41
N ASP A 236 -4.01 -19.37 9.49
CA ASP A 236 -5.34 -19.97 9.64
C ASP A 236 -6.45 -18.91 9.57
N GLU A 237 -7.58 -19.27 8.96
CA GLU A 237 -8.74 -18.40 8.78
C GLU A 237 -9.26 -17.76 10.08
N ILE A 238 -9.12 -18.44 11.24
CA ILE A 238 -9.55 -17.87 12.53
C ILE A 238 -8.77 -16.60 12.90
N PHE A 239 -7.56 -16.45 12.36
CA PHE A 239 -6.71 -15.28 12.55
C PHE A 239 -6.75 -14.37 11.34
N ALA A 240 -6.97 -14.87 10.14
CA ALA A 240 -7.09 -14.03 8.94
C ALA A 240 -8.42 -13.25 8.86
N ASN A 241 -9.48 -13.69 9.57
CA ASN A 241 -10.82 -13.09 9.49
C ASN A 241 -11.46 -12.84 10.88
N PRO A 242 -12.31 -11.80 11.02
CA PRO A 242 -12.59 -10.75 10.05
C PRO A 242 -11.46 -9.71 9.98
N THR A 243 -11.19 -9.16 8.78
CA THR A 243 -10.26 -8.05 8.60
C THR A 243 -10.95 -6.69 8.71
N TRP A 244 -10.19 -5.61 8.92
CA TRP A 244 -10.67 -4.25 8.75
C TRP A 244 -11.37 -4.06 7.39
N GLY A 245 -12.49 -3.32 7.36
CA GLY A 245 -13.31 -3.16 6.15
C GLY A 245 -12.61 -2.45 4.99
N PHE A 246 -11.58 -1.64 5.26
CA PHE A 246 -10.77 -1.02 4.20
C PHE A 246 -9.94 -2.03 3.39
N ILE A 247 -9.63 -3.22 3.92
CA ILE A 247 -8.86 -4.26 3.22
C ILE A 247 -9.63 -4.82 2.01
N PRO A 248 -10.86 -5.36 2.17
CA PRO A 248 -11.64 -5.82 1.02
C PRO A 248 -11.98 -4.67 0.06
N GLU A 249 -12.20 -3.46 0.56
CA GLU A 249 -12.44 -2.27 -0.27
C GLU A 249 -11.24 -1.93 -1.18
N ILE A 250 -10.01 -1.96 -0.64
CA ILE A 250 -8.79 -1.81 -1.45
C ILE A 250 -8.71 -2.93 -2.51
N LYS A 251 -8.88 -4.19 -2.11
CA LYS A 251 -8.81 -5.34 -3.04
C LYS A 251 -9.83 -5.20 -4.17
N GLN A 252 -11.06 -4.81 -3.85
CA GLN A 252 -12.13 -4.58 -4.84
C GLN A 252 -11.75 -3.47 -5.83
N GLN A 253 -11.31 -2.31 -5.34
CA GLN A 253 -10.97 -1.16 -6.19
C GLN A 253 -9.69 -1.36 -7.00
N LEU A 254 -8.75 -2.18 -6.53
CA LEU A 254 -7.59 -2.64 -7.30
C LEU A 254 -8.00 -3.64 -8.40
N GLY A 255 -9.04 -4.44 -8.13
CA GLY A 255 -9.64 -5.38 -9.07
C GLY A 255 -10.40 -4.69 -10.20
N SER A 256 -11.25 -3.69 -9.91
CA SER A 256 -11.94 -2.92 -10.96
C SER A 256 -11.02 -1.92 -11.66
N PHE A 257 -10.08 -1.34 -10.91
CA PHE A 257 -9.14 -0.32 -11.37
C PHE A 257 -9.82 0.90 -12.03
N GLU A 258 -11.07 1.19 -11.68
CA GLU A 258 -11.83 2.31 -12.25
C GLU A 258 -11.24 3.67 -11.88
N SER A 259 -11.26 4.64 -12.79
CA SER A 259 -10.81 5.98 -12.45
C SER A 259 -11.66 6.58 -11.34
N PHE A 260 -11.03 7.21 -10.35
CA PHE A 260 -11.76 7.98 -9.35
C PHE A 260 -12.47 9.15 -10.05
N LYS A 261 -13.79 9.21 -9.93
CA LYS A 261 -14.63 10.26 -10.48
C LYS A 261 -15.44 10.89 -9.37
N VAL A 262 -15.69 12.19 -9.49
CA VAL A 262 -16.64 12.91 -8.66
C VAL A 262 -17.78 13.34 -9.57
N ASP A 263 -19.00 12.92 -9.22
CA ASP A 263 -20.17 12.82 -10.12
C ASP A 263 -20.57 14.13 -10.85
N LYS A 264 -20.05 15.29 -10.43
CA LYS A 264 -20.32 16.58 -11.09
C LYS A 264 -19.21 17.10 -12.02
N ILE A 265 -17.94 16.68 -11.88
CA ILE A 265 -16.84 17.19 -12.74
C ILE A 265 -16.79 16.46 -14.09
N ALA A 266 -17.31 15.23 -14.15
CA ALA A 266 -17.44 14.48 -15.40
C ALA A 266 -18.37 15.17 -16.44
N LYS A 267 -19.26 16.07 -16.01
CA LYS A 267 -20.16 16.83 -16.90
C LYS A 267 -19.55 18.12 -17.47
N LYS A 268 -18.48 18.65 -16.88
CA LYS A 268 -17.83 19.90 -17.38
C LYS A 268 -16.67 19.66 -18.34
N SER A 269 -16.16 18.43 -18.43
CA SER A 269 -14.95 18.10 -19.20
C SER A 269 -15.23 17.66 -20.64
N PHE A 270 -16.50 17.66 -21.07
CA PHE A 270 -16.90 17.32 -22.45
C PHE A 270 -17.52 18.51 -23.23
N ASP A 271 -17.59 19.69 -22.63
CA ASP A 271 -18.12 20.92 -23.28
C ASP A 271 -17.01 21.97 -23.52
N MET A 272 -15.76 21.54 -23.74
CA MET A 272 -14.66 22.40 -24.24
C MET A 272 -13.89 21.70 -25.36
#